data_AF-A0A8T3SYH3-F1
#
_entry.id   AF-A0A8T3SYH3-F1
#
_cell.length_a   1.000
_cell.length_b   1.000
_cell.length_c   1.000
_cell.angle_alpha   90.00
_cell.angle_beta   90.00
_cell.angle_gamma   90.00
#
_symmetry.space_group_name_H-M   'P 1'
#
loop_
_entity.id
_entity.type
_entity.pdbx_description
1 polymer ?
#
loop_
_entity_poly.entity_id
_entity_poly.type
_entity_poly.pdbx_seq_one_letter_code
_entity_poly.pdbx_strand_id
1 'polypeptide(L)'
;DADIVVVVIGSNDATHNTPPGRYRADLRATLEGIRRDAPHARVVLAGIPAFRGALRGLEPLIFLADQYARILRSISRSEAARVGAAYADLHSGVPRLIEGRADVLSSDRFHPSVVGYDAWAEVIFQALRSESGTPGSSLVAAGA
;
A
#
# COMPACT_ATOMS: atom_id res chain seq x y z
N ASP A 1 -16.92 -16.66 5.91
CA ASP A 1 -16.10 -15.90 4.95
C ASP A 1 -15.45 -14.72 5.64
N ALA A 2 -14.37 -14.18 5.07
CA ALA A 2 -13.70 -13.01 5.63
C ALA A 2 -14.49 -11.73 5.32
N ASP A 3 -14.67 -10.85 6.30
CA ASP A 3 -15.31 -9.55 6.09
C ASP A 3 -14.35 -8.52 5.47
N ILE A 4 -13.05 -8.67 5.76
CA ILE A 4 -11.98 -7.78 5.29
C ILE A 4 -10.80 -8.62 4.83
N VAL A 5 -10.26 -8.30 3.65
CA VAL A 5 -9.02 -8.86 3.12
C VAL A 5 -8.01 -7.74 2.92
N VAL A 6 -6.89 -7.84 3.62
CA VAL A 6 -5.76 -6.91 3.51
C VAL A 6 -4.66 -7.60 2.70
N VAL A 7 -4.32 -7.03 1.55
CA VAL A 7 -3.25 -7.55 0.68
C VAL A 7 -2.01 -6.69 0.84
N VAL A 8 -0.91 -7.28 1.31
CA VAL A 8 0.37 -6.59 1.54
C VAL A 8 1.47 -7.30 0.76
N ILE A 9 1.67 -6.91 -0.50
CA ILE A 9 2.65 -7.51 -1.42
C ILE A 9 3.32 -6.44 -2.29
N GLY A 10 4.32 -6.82 -3.08
CA GLY A 10 4.98 -5.93 -4.05
C GLY A 10 6.35 -5.41 -3.63
N SER A 11 6.69 -5.38 -2.33
CA SER A 11 8.03 -4.98 -1.90
C SER A 11 9.10 -5.95 -2.44
N ASN A 12 8.84 -7.25 -2.38
CA ASN A 12 9.75 -8.26 -2.92
C ASN A 12 9.83 -8.18 -4.44
N ASP A 13 8.74 -7.89 -5.13
CA ASP A 13 8.75 -7.68 -6.57
C ASP A 13 9.63 -6.52 -6.98
N ALA A 14 9.63 -5.45 -6.18
CA ALA A 14 10.49 -4.30 -6.42
C ALA A 14 11.98 -4.62 -6.17
N THR A 15 12.30 -5.33 -5.09
CA THR A 15 13.69 -5.66 -4.75
C THR A 15 14.29 -6.77 -5.62
N HIS A 16 13.45 -7.64 -6.19
CA HIS A 16 13.88 -8.73 -7.08
C HIS A 16 13.67 -8.40 -8.57
N ASN A 17 13.27 -7.17 -8.91
CA ASN A 17 13.03 -6.72 -10.28
C ASN A 17 12.04 -7.61 -11.06
N THR A 18 10.92 -8.01 -10.43
CA THR A 18 9.86 -8.75 -11.12
C THR A 18 9.38 -7.94 -12.33
N PRO A 19 9.42 -8.50 -13.56
CA PRO A 19 9.01 -7.78 -14.76
C PRO A 19 7.60 -7.17 -14.61
N PRO A 20 7.36 -5.91 -15.02
CA PRO A 20 6.10 -5.23 -14.71
C PRO A 20 4.86 -5.93 -15.26
N GLY A 21 4.98 -6.58 -16.43
CA GLY A 21 3.90 -7.38 -17.02
C GLY A 21 3.56 -8.62 -16.18
N ARG A 22 4.57 -9.30 -15.62
CA ARG A 22 4.38 -10.44 -14.72
C ARG A 22 3.74 -9.99 -13.40
N TYR A 23 4.28 -8.93 -12.80
CA TYR A 23 3.71 -8.34 -11.59
C TYR A 23 2.22 -8.00 -11.76
N ARG A 24 1.85 -7.36 -12.89
CA ARG A 24 0.46 -7.06 -13.21
C ARG A 24 -0.39 -8.32 -13.32
N ALA A 25 0.08 -9.34 -14.04
CA ALA A 25 -0.66 -10.57 -14.23
C ALA A 25 -0.91 -11.30 -12.91
N ASP A 26 0.13 -11.43 -12.07
CA ASP A 26 0.06 -12.12 -10.78
C ASP A 26 -0.83 -11.35 -9.78
N LEU A 27 -0.70 -10.02 -9.73
CA LEU A 27 -1.56 -9.17 -8.91
C LEU A 27 -3.02 -9.24 -9.35
N ARG A 28 -3.27 -9.21 -10.66
CA ARG A 28 -4.61 -9.34 -11.23
C ARG A 28 -5.26 -10.65 -10.83
N ALA A 29 -4.55 -11.76 -11.04
CA ALA A 29 -5.05 -13.09 -10.70
C ALA A 29 -5.37 -13.20 -9.20
N THR A 30 -4.52 -12.62 -8.35
CA THR A 30 -4.72 -12.59 -6.89
C THR A 30 -6.00 -11.82 -6.53
N LEU A 31 -6.16 -10.60 -7.04
CA LEU A 31 -7.32 -9.76 -6.74
C LEU A 31 -8.63 -10.33 -7.29
N GLU A 32 -8.61 -10.95 -8.47
CA GLU A 32 -9.77 -11.64 -9.04
C GLU A 32 -10.13 -12.90 -8.26
N GLY A 33 -9.14 -13.67 -7.81
CA GLY A 33 -9.34 -14.81 -6.92
C GLY A 33 -10.04 -14.40 -5.63
N ILE A 34 -9.56 -13.34 -4.97
CA ILE A 34 -10.18 -12.80 -3.76
C ILE A 34 -11.64 -12.39 -4.03
N ARG A 35 -11.92 -11.69 -5.14
CA ARG A 35 -13.28 -11.27 -5.47
C ARG A 35 -14.22 -12.43 -5.76
N ARG A 36 -13.71 -13.50 -6.36
CA ARG A 36 -14.50 -14.71 -6.62
C ARG A 36 -14.80 -15.47 -5.34
N ASP A 37 -13.81 -15.63 -4.48
CA ASP A 37 -13.88 -16.53 -3.32
C ASP A 37 -14.45 -15.82 -2.07
N ALA A 38 -14.38 -14.47 -2.02
CA ALA A 38 -14.93 -13.63 -0.96
C ALA A 38 -15.64 -12.39 -1.53
N PRO A 39 -16.78 -12.56 -2.24
CA PRO A 39 -17.43 -11.48 -3.01
C PRO A 39 -17.93 -10.32 -2.15
N HIS A 40 -18.22 -10.57 -0.87
CA HIS A 40 -18.70 -9.55 0.07
C HIS A 40 -17.59 -8.89 0.89
N ALA A 41 -16.35 -9.38 0.79
CA ALA A 41 -15.25 -8.83 1.56
C ALA A 41 -14.87 -7.43 1.06
N ARG A 42 -14.56 -6.54 2.01
CA ARG A 42 -13.86 -5.31 1.71
C ARG A 42 -12.38 -5.63 1.49
N VAL A 43 -11.83 -5.19 0.38
CA VAL A 43 -10.45 -5.50 0.00
C VAL A 43 -9.64 -4.23 0.02
N VAL A 44 -8.48 -4.24 0.68
CA VAL A 44 -7.49 -3.16 0.62
C VAL A 44 -6.15 -3.71 0.16
N LEU A 45 -5.57 -3.09 -0.86
CA LEU A 45 -4.20 -3.31 -1.27
C LEU A 45 -3.31 -2.26 -0.63
N ALA A 46 -2.38 -2.72 0.23
CA ALA A 46 -1.29 -1.90 0.71
C ALA A 46 -0.27 -1.70 -0.41
N GLY A 47 -0.13 -0.46 -0.86
CA GLY A 47 0.85 -0.07 -1.85
C GLY A 47 2.28 -0.28 -1.36
N ILE A 48 3.22 -0.46 -2.29
CA ILE A 48 4.63 -0.66 -1.96
C ILE A 48 5.17 0.58 -1.22
N PRO A 49 5.74 0.44 -0.01
CA PRO A 49 6.27 1.57 0.76
C PRO A 49 7.44 2.25 0.05
N ALA A 50 7.82 3.44 0.52
CA ALA A 50 9.12 4.00 0.17
C ALA A 50 10.23 3.18 0.85
N PHE A 51 11.31 2.88 0.13
CA PHE A 51 12.46 2.16 0.73
C PHE A 51 13.55 3.09 1.28
N ARG A 52 13.48 4.39 1.02
CA ARG A 52 14.52 5.36 1.40
C ARG A 52 14.80 5.29 2.92
N GLY A 53 16.08 5.26 3.29
CA GLY A 53 16.51 5.18 4.68
C GLY A 53 16.68 3.74 5.19
N ALA A 54 16.21 2.73 4.45
CA ALA A 54 16.55 1.34 4.69
C ALA A 54 17.99 1.06 4.24
N LEU A 55 18.68 0.16 4.95
CA LEU A 55 20.05 -0.27 4.64
C LEU A 55 20.97 0.89 4.23
N ARG A 56 21.08 1.94 5.06
CA ARG A 56 21.77 3.21 4.73
C ARG A 56 23.16 3.11 4.06
N GLY A 57 23.88 2.00 4.23
CA GLY A 57 25.15 1.73 3.51
C GLY A 57 24.99 1.36 2.03
N LEU A 58 23.76 1.12 1.56
CA LEU A 58 23.38 0.65 0.23
C LEU A 58 22.37 1.61 -0.44
N GLU A 59 22.30 2.87 -0.01
CA GLU A 59 21.33 3.86 -0.51
C GLU A 59 21.26 3.99 -2.04
N PRO A 60 22.36 3.88 -2.83
CA PRO A 60 22.24 3.88 -4.29
C PRO A 60 21.37 2.73 -4.82
N LEU A 61 21.50 1.52 -4.27
CA LEU A 61 20.70 0.36 -4.65
C LEU A 61 19.26 0.49 -4.14
N ILE A 62 19.08 1.01 -2.93
CA ILE A 62 17.76 1.28 -2.33
C ILE A 62 17.00 2.32 -3.15
N PHE A 63 17.67 3.37 -3.60
CA PHE A 63 17.10 4.37 -4.49
C PHE A 63 16.64 3.73 -5.80
N LEU A 64 17.46 2.86 -6.40
CA LEU A 64 17.10 2.17 -7.64
C LEU A 64 15.88 1.24 -7.45
N ALA A 65 15.85 0.49 -6.35
CA ALA A 65 14.71 -0.33 -5.97
C ALA A 65 13.44 0.51 -5.76
N ASP A 66 13.56 1.69 -5.14
CA ASP A 66 12.43 2.60 -4.96
C ASP A 66 11.95 3.24 -6.28
N GLN A 67 12.87 3.55 -7.20
CA GLN A 67 12.50 4.00 -8.55
C GLN A 67 11.79 2.91 -9.34
N TYR A 68 12.21 1.65 -9.20
CA TYR A 68 11.52 0.51 -9.80
C TYR A 68 10.14 0.30 -9.16
N ALA A 69 10.07 0.38 -7.83
CA ALA A 69 8.81 0.31 -7.08
C ALA A 69 7.80 1.37 -7.53
N ARG A 70 8.23 2.56 -7.98
CA ARG A 70 7.32 3.57 -8.54
C ARG A 70 6.51 3.05 -9.73
N ILE A 71 7.10 2.21 -10.58
CA ILE A 71 6.38 1.58 -11.70
C ILE A 71 5.34 0.59 -11.15
N LEU A 72 5.75 -0.26 -10.22
CA LEU A 72 4.88 -1.28 -9.62
C LEU A 72 3.75 -0.67 -8.77
N ARG A 73 3.99 0.46 -8.08
CA ARG A 73 2.96 1.24 -7.37
C ARG A 73 1.86 1.73 -8.31
N SER A 74 2.22 2.20 -9.51
CA SER A 74 1.25 2.61 -10.53
C SER A 74 0.38 1.44 -10.99
N ILE A 75 1.00 0.28 -11.22
CA ILE A 75 0.30 -0.97 -11.56
C ILE A 75 -0.64 -1.38 -10.42
N SER A 76 -0.15 -1.35 -9.18
CA SER A 76 -0.89 -1.71 -7.97
C SER A 76 -2.17 -0.90 -7.84
N ARG A 77 -2.05 0.43 -7.94
CA ARG A 77 -3.18 1.36 -7.87
C ARG A 77 -4.20 1.11 -8.98
N SER A 78 -3.72 0.85 -10.21
CA SER A 78 -4.57 0.55 -11.36
C SER A 78 -5.33 -0.77 -11.21
N GLU A 79 -4.69 -1.84 -10.76
CA GLU A 79 -5.35 -3.14 -10.59
C GLU A 79 -6.28 -3.17 -9.36
N ALA A 80 -5.94 -2.46 -8.28
CA ALA A 80 -6.84 -2.28 -7.13
C ALA A 80 -8.13 -1.56 -7.55
N ALA A 81 -8.02 -0.44 -8.28
CA ALA A 81 -9.17 0.31 -8.79
C ALA A 81 -10.05 -0.54 -9.72
N ARG A 82 -9.45 -1.39 -10.57
CA ARG A 82 -10.16 -2.27 -11.50
C ARG A 82 -11.11 -3.24 -10.82
N VAL A 83 -10.77 -3.71 -9.61
CA VAL A 83 -11.61 -4.63 -8.82
C VAL A 83 -12.37 -3.92 -7.68
N GLY A 84 -12.38 -2.59 -7.67
CA GLY A 84 -12.99 -1.78 -6.61
C GLY A 84 -12.41 -2.06 -5.23
N ALA A 85 -11.11 -2.33 -5.13
CA ALA A 85 -10.40 -2.49 -3.86
C ALA A 85 -9.78 -1.16 -3.41
N ALA A 86 -9.74 -0.93 -2.10
CA ALA A 86 -9.12 0.24 -1.52
C ALA A 86 -7.63 0.21 -1.81
N TYR A 87 -7.02 1.38 -1.96
CA TYR A 87 -5.57 1.48 -2.13
C TYR A 87 -4.97 2.29 -1.00
N ALA A 88 -4.20 1.63 -0.14
CA ALA A 88 -3.46 2.27 0.94
C ALA A 88 -2.08 2.72 0.43
N ASP A 89 -1.91 4.02 0.17
CA ASP A 89 -0.66 4.57 -0.35
C ASP A 89 0.40 4.69 0.74
N LEU A 90 1.08 3.58 1.05
CA LEU A 90 2.13 3.54 2.07
C LEU A 90 3.31 4.46 1.74
N HIS A 91 3.66 4.61 0.46
CA HIS A 91 4.75 5.47 0.02
C HIS A 91 4.52 6.93 0.43
N SER A 92 3.30 7.43 0.28
CA SER A 92 2.97 8.82 0.61
C SER A 92 2.51 9.00 2.06
N GLY A 93 1.81 7.99 2.62
CA GLY A 93 1.17 8.07 3.93
C GLY A 93 2.12 7.81 5.09
N VAL A 94 2.97 6.78 5.00
CA VAL A 94 3.83 6.36 6.12
C VAL A 94 4.85 7.43 6.53
N PRO A 95 5.57 8.11 5.61
CA PRO A 95 6.59 9.08 6.00
C PRO A 95 6.11 10.20 6.94
N ARG A 96 4.84 10.60 6.84
CA ARG A 96 4.25 11.64 7.69
C ARG A 96 4.00 11.17 9.12
N LEU A 97 3.74 9.87 9.31
CA LEU A 97 3.43 9.27 10.62
C LEU A 97 4.70 8.96 11.43
N ILE A 98 5.83 8.86 10.74
CA ILE A 98 7.11 8.46 11.34
C ILE A 98 8.17 9.56 11.30
N GLU A 99 7.77 10.80 11.01
CA GLU A 99 8.69 11.94 10.95
C GLU A 99 9.43 12.10 12.28
N GLY A 100 10.75 12.25 12.23
CA GLY A 100 11.61 12.37 13.41
C GLY A 100 11.82 11.07 14.21
N ARG A 101 11.25 9.94 13.79
CA ARG A 101 11.41 8.65 14.47
C ARG A 101 12.65 7.90 13.97
N ALA A 102 13.45 7.37 14.89
CA ALA A 102 14.64 6.58 14.58
C ALA A 102 14.41 5.06 14.74
N ASP A 103 13.33 4.67 15.41
CA ASP A 103 12.95 3.31 15.81
C ASP A 103 12.01 2.65 14.81
N VAL A 104 11.98 3.10 13.55
CA VAL A 104 11.00 2.73 12.52
C VAL A 104 11.31 1.43 11.78
N LEU A 105 12.57 1.02 11.79
CA LEU A 105 13.05 -0.21 11.17
C LEU A 105 13.47 -1.21 12.24
N SER A 106 13.29 -2.49 11.94
CA SER A 106 13.77 -3.61 12.72
C SER A 106 15.31 -3.68 12.71
N SER A 107 15.88 -4.63 13.47
CA SER A 107 17.33 -4.79 13.61
C SER A 107 18.07 -5.07 12.29
N ASP A 108 17.38 -5.61 11.29
CA ASP A 108 17.92 -5.80 9.93
C ASP A 108 18.05 -4.48 9.13
N ARG A 109 17.50 -3.39 9.66
CA ARG A 109 17.45 -2.06 9.04
C ARG A 109 16.77 -2.07 7.67
N PHE A 110 15.82 -2.98 7.47
CA PHE A 110 15.08 -3.11 6.22
C PHE A 110 13.57 -3.29 6.47
N HIS A 111 13.18 -4.25 7.30
CA HIS A 111 11.75 -4.44 7.62
C HIS A 111 11.28 -3.39 8.64
N PRO A 112 9.98 -3.03 8.62
CA PRO A 112 9.42 -2.17 9.66
C PRO A 112 9.63 -2.78 11.05
N SER A 113 9.85 -1.94 12.05
CA SER A 113 9.70 -2.31 13.46
C SER A 113 8.22 -2.35 13.85
N VAL A 114 7.91 -2.58 15.13
CA VAL A 114 6.54 -2.38 15.66
C VAL A 114 6.01 -0.98 15.32
N VAL A 115 6.82 0.06 15.53
CA VAL A 115 6.45 1.46 15.20
C VAL A 115 6.22 1.66 13.71
N GLY A 116 7.04 1.03 12.87
CA GLY A 116 6.85 1.08 11.42
C GLY A 116 5.57 0.36 10.97
N TYR A 117 5.28 -0.82 11.55
CA TYR A 117 4.05 -1.55 11.26
C TYR A 117 2.80 -0.84 11.80
N ASP A 118 2.86 -0.15 12.92
CA ASP A 118 1.77 0.70 13.42
C ASP A 118 1.44 1.80 12.41
N ALA A 119 2.45 2.45 11.83
CA ALA A 119 2.24 3.44 10.78
C ALA A 119 1.63 2.84 9.50
N TRP A 120 2.01 1.61 9.13
CA TRP A 120 1.39 0.91 7.99
C TRP A 120 -0.08 0.59 8.28
N ALA A 121 -0.36 0.06 9.47
CA ALA A 121 -1.70 -0.29 9.90
C ALA A 121 -2.63 0.94 9.87
N GLU A 122 -2.16 2.10 10.32
CA GLU A 122 -2.92 3.35 10.27
C GLU A 122 -3.26 3.75 8.82
N VAL A 123 -2.29 3.74 7.90
CA VAL A 123 -2.56 4.07 6.48
C VAL A 123 -3.53 3.08 5.84
N ILE A 124 -3.40 1.79 6.15
CA ILE A 124 -4.32 0.74 5.67
C ILE A 124 -5.73 0.96 6.23
N PHE A 125 -5.84 1.27 7.52
CA PHE A 125 -7.11 1.54 8.18
C PHE A 125 -7.81 2.76 7.57
N GLN A 126 -7.09 3.85 7.32
CA GLN A 126 -7.66 5.05 6.70
C GLN A 126 -8.14 4.81 5.27
N ALA A 127 -7.42 4.00 4.49
CA ALA A 127 -7.87 3.60 3.15
C ALA A 127 -9.17 2.80 3.19
N LEU A 128 -9.27 1.83 4.12
CA LEU A 128 -10.50 1.07 4.34
C LEU A 128 -11.67 1.99 4.73
N ARG A 129 -11.48 2.91 5.68
CA ARG A 129 -12.54 3.83 6.12
C ARG A 129 -13.03 4.75 5.02
N SER A 130 -12.12 5.22 4.16
CA SER A 130 -12.46 6.14 3.07
C SER A 130 -13.38 5.50 2.03
N GLU A 131 -13.30 4.19 1.80
CA GLU A 131 -14.28 3.45 0.99
C GLU A 131 -15.66 3.32 1.63
N SER A 132 -15.73 3.40 2.97
CA SER A 132 -16.99 3.27 3.71
C SER A 132 -17.81 4.57 3.67
N GLY A 133 -17.19 5.68 3.26
CA GLY A 133 -17.83 6.98 3.12
C GLY A 133 -18.51 7.10 1.78
N THR A 134 -19.82 6.90 1.74
CA THR A 134 -20.67 7.38 0.64
C THR A 134 -20.46 8.89 0.43
N PRO A 135 -20.22 9.40 -0.79
CA PRO A 135 -20.34 10.83 -1.05
C PRO A 135 -21.82 11.18 -1.03
N GLY A 136 -22.30 11.72 0.10
CA GLY A 136 -23.71 11.99 0.33
C GLY A 136 -23.95 12.97 1.47
N SER A 137 -23.48 14.20 1.32
CA SER A 137 -24.17 15.45 1.70
C SER A 137 -23.16 16.60 1.71
N SER A 138 -22.99 17.24 0.56
CA SER A 138 -22.64 18.66 0.57
C SER A 138 -23.82 19.39 1.22
N LEU A 139 -23.68 19.81 2.48
CA LEU A 139 -24.59 20.79 3.03
C LEU A 139 -24.27 22.11 2.34
N VAL A 140 -25.18 22.51 1.47
CA VAL A 140 -25.28 23.85 0.91
C VAL A 140 -25.33 24.82 2.09
N ALA A 141 -24.32 25.67 2.21
CA ALA A 141 -24.43 26.89 3.01
C ALA A 141 -25.37 27.84 2.26
N ALA A 142 -26.67 27.67 2.50
CA ALA A 142 -27.66 28.71 2.22
C ALA A 142 -27.48 29.82 3.28
N GLY A 143 -27.51 31.05 2.80
CA GLY A 143 -27.11 32.22 3.57
C GLY A 143 -27.96 32.55 4.80
N ALA A 144 -27.36 33.40 5.62
CA ALA A 144 -27.97 34.45 6.41
C ALA A 144 -26.96 35.61 6.47
#